data_AF-A0AAU2GQD8-F1
#
_entry.id   AF-A0AAU2GQD8-F1
#
_cell.length_a   1.000
_cell.length_b   1.000
_cell.length_c   1.000
_cell.angle_alpha   90.00
_cell.angle_beta   90.00
_cell.angle_gamma   90.00
#
_symmetry.space_group_name_H-M   'P 1'
#
loop_
_entity.id
_entity.type
_entity.pdbx_description
1 polymer ?
#
loop_
_entity_poly.entity_id
_entity_poly.type
_entity_poly.pdbx_seq_one_letter_code
_entity_poly.pdbx_strand_id
1 'polypeptide(L)'
;MRGVRLPAPDGSPDGAEAGLVAAVGSADLDDSEAVAAVLVHVRETLQAAAWKVQDDFLGSAEPGELDADPLGTASVLAFGALRAVQDAAPEYRRQALEMLGRTEEAEAEARRAYRTEQGRRWFRHNPTGADAVAAATKAADTARERTAQYLLATRLERLREQAAARTDQAAAAPWTDRLPDLAARPLDGGATGAVIA
;
A
#
# COMPACT_ATOMS: atom_id res chain seq x y z
N MET A 1 41.32 -6.97 10.28
CA MET A 1 39.91 -7.36 10.17
C MET A 1 39.05 -6.12 10.28
N ARG A 2 38.48 -5.65 9.16
CA ARG A 2 37.56 -4.49 9.13
C ARG A 2 36.14 -5.05 9.23
N GLY A 3 35.40 -4.67 10.27
CA GLY A 3 34.00 -5.03 10.42
C GLY A 3 33.18 -4.38 9.31
N VAL A 4 32.60 -5.21 8.45
CA VAL A 4 31.61 -4.78 7.45
C VAL A 4 30.29 -4.58 8.21
N ARG A 5 29.90 -3.31 8.36
CA ARG A 5 28.61 -2.91 8.91
C ARG A 5 27.57 -3.14 7.82
N LEU A 6 26.68 -4.12 8.02
CA LEU A 6 25.54 -4.35 7.12
C LEU A 6 24.65 -3.10 7.11
N PRO A 7 24.16 -2.66 5.93
CA PRO A 7 23.15 -1.61 5.84
C PRO A 7 21.85 -2.12 6.48
N ALA A 8 21.24 -1.31 7.33
CA ALA A 8 19.90 -1.56 7.84
C ALA A 8 18.92 -1.66 6.65
N PRO A 9 17.83 -2.44 6.76
CA PRO A 9 16.77 -2.39 5.76
C PRO A 9 16.21 -0.96 5.77
N ASP A 10 16.62 -0.16 4.78
CA ASP A 10 15.94 1.09 4.49
C ASP A 10 14.47 0.75 4.31
N GLY A 11 13.60 1.49 5.01
CA GLY A 11 12.16 1.37 4.90
C GLY A 11 11.75 1.67 3.47
N SER A 12 11.79 0.64 2.62
CA SER A 12 11.61 0.79 1.19
C SER A 12 10.21 1.37 0.95
N PRO A 13 10.10 2.48 0.21
CA PRO A 13 8.86 3.25 0.08
C PRO A 13 7.69 2.42 -0.45
N ASP A 14 7.97 1.36 -1.22
CA ASP A 14 6.98 0.54 -1.92
C ASP A 14 6.04 -0.23 -0.97
N GLY A 15 6.53 -0.73 0.17
CA GLY A 15 5.70 -1.42 1.17
C GLY A 15 4.82 -0.48 1.99
N ALA A 16 5.35 0.71 2.27
CA ALA A 16 4.57 1.78 2.91
C ALA A 16 3.48 2.28 1.96
N GLU A 17 3.77 2.43 0.67
CA GLU A 17 2.78 2.84 -0.32
C GLU A 17 1.64 1.83 -0.49
N ALA A 18 1.90 0.52 -0.50
CA ALA A 18 0.84 -0.49 -0.56
C ALA A 18 -0.10 -0.42 0.66
N GLY A 19 0.47 -0.23 1.86
CA GLY A 19 -0.30 0.01 3.08
C GLY A 19 -1.14 1.29 3.03
N LEU A 20 -0.55 2.38 2.53
CA LEU A 20 -1.24 3.66 2.36
C LEU A 20 -2.39 3.56 1.35
N VAL A 21 -2.18 2.86 0.22
CA VAL A 21 -3.20 2.65 -0.81
C VAL A 21 -4.38 1.83 -0.26
N ALA A 22 -4.13 0.82 0.57
CA ALA A 22 -5.22 0.10 1.24
C ALA A 22 -5.96 0.98 2.26
N ALA A 23 -5.23 1.77 3.05
CA ALA A 23 -5.80 2.67 4.06
C ALA A 23 -6.67 3.78 3.45
N VAL A 24 -6.35 4.24 2.23
CA VAL A 24 -7.15 5.21 1.47
C VAL A 24 -8.58 4.73 1.22
N GLY A 25 -8.78 3.41 1.16
CA GLY A 25 -10.07 2.76 1.04
C GLY A 25 -10.98 2.91 2.25
N SER A 26 -10.44 3.25 3.42
CA SER A 26 -11.22 3.55 4.62
C SER A 26 -12.09 4.79 4.39
N ALA A 27 -13.36 4.72 4.77
CA ALA A 27 -14.31 5.81 4.61
C ALA A 27 -13.96 7.03 5.48
N ASP A 28 -13.12 6.86 6.50
CA ASP A 28 -12.64 7.94 7.38
C ASP A 28 -11.11 7.88 7.54
N LEU A 29 -10.43 8.96 7.15
CA LEU A 29 -8.98 9.15 7.33
C LEU A 29 -8.65 9.94 8.60
N ASP A 30 -9.66 10.48 9.26
CA ASP A 30 -9.54 11.14 10.57
C ASP A 30 -9.66 10.11 11.71
N ASP A 31 -10.19 8.92 11.43
CA ASP A 31 -10.09 7.75 12.30
C ASP A 31 -8.69 7.12 12.20
N SER A 32 -7.77 7.66 13.01
CA SER A 32 -6.39 7.18 13.10
C SER A 32 -6.27 5.72 13.55
N GLU A 33 -7.24 5.19 14.31
CA GLU A 33 -7.24 3.79 14.76
C GLU A 33 -7.62 2.85 13.60
N ALA A 34 -8.63 3.21 12.82
CA ALA A 34 -9.00 2.49 11.60
C ALA A 34 -7.84 2.48 10.59
N VAL A 35 -7.17 3.62 10.37
CA VAL A 35 -6.00 3.71 9.49
C VAL A 35 -4.86 2.81 10.02
N ALA A 36 -4.59 2.83 11.32
CA ALA A 36 -3.56 1.99 11.93
C ALA A 36 -3.88 0.49 11.78
N ALA A 37 -5.14 0.09 11.98
CA ALA A 37 -5.58 -1.29 11.82
C ALA A 37 -5.38 -1.79 10.38
N VAL A 38 -5.71 -0.98 9.37
CA VAL A 38 -5.46 -1.33 7.97
C VAL A 38 -3.97 -1.46 7.66
N LEU A 39 -3.14 -0.54 8.17
CA LEU A 39 -1.69 -0.62 7.98
C LEU A 39 -1.09 -1.88 8.64
N VAL A 40 -1.57 -2.27 9.82
CA VAL A 40 -1.17 -3.51 10.49
C VAL A 40 -1.57 -4.72 9.64
N HIS A 41 -2.81 -4.77 9.17
CA HIS A 41 -3.30 -5.89 8.36
C HIS A 41 -2.54 -6.05 7.03
N VAL A 42 -2.25 -4.95 6.33
CA VAL A 42 -1.44 -5.00 5.10
C VAL A 42 -0.02 -5.46 5.40
N ARG A 43 0.59 -4.95 6.48
CA ARG A 43 1.92 -5.40 6.90
C ARG A 43 1.95 -6.91 7.17
N GLU A 44 0.97 -7.43 7.90
CA GLU A 44 0.85 -8.88 8.18
C GLU A 44 0.67 -9.69 6.89
N THR A 45 -0.14 -9.20 5.96
CA THR A 45 -0.38 -9.86 4.67
C THR A 45 0.89 -9.90 3.82
N LEU A 46 1.61 -8.78 3.72
CA LEU A 46 2.88 -8.70 2.98
C LEU A 46 3.98 -9.53 3.64
N GLN A 47 4.01 -9.57 4.97
CA GLN A 47 4.94 -10.43 5.71
C GLN A 47 4.65 -11.91 5.47
N ALA A 48 3.38 -12.33 5.47
CA ALA A 48 3.00 -13.70 5.12
C ALA A 48 3.40 -14.06 3.67
N ALA A 49 3.26 -13.12 2.73
CA ALA A 49 3.70 -13.32 1.34
C ALA A 49 5.23 -13.47 1.26
N ALA A 50 5.99 -12.64 1.99
CA ALA A 50 7.45 -12.75 2.06
C ALA A 50 7.91 -14.07 2.69
N TRP A 51 7.25 -14.53 3.76
CA TRP A 51 7.52 -15.83 4.37
C TRP A 51 7.27 -16.98 3.40
N LYS A 52 6.19 -16.92 2.61
CA LYS A 52 5.92 -17.92 1.60
C LYS A 52 7.04 -18.00 0.55
N VAL A 53 7.50 -16.86 0.05
CA VAL A 53 8.63 -16.79 -0.89
C VAL A 53 9.90 -17.39 -0.27
N GLN A 54 10.13 -17.13 1.01
CA GLN A 54 11.26 -17.70 1.74
C GLN A 54 11.14 -19.22 1.89
N ASP A 55 9.99 -19.74 2.29
CA ASP A 55 9.75 -21.19 2.42
C ASP A 55 9.91 -21.89 1.07
N ASP A 56 9.36 -21.31 -0.01
CA ASP A 56 9.51 -21.83 -1.37
C ASP A 56 10.98 -21.87 -1.81
N PHE A 57 11.76 -20.82 -1.51
CA PHE A 57 13.19 -20.76 -1.82
C PHE A 57 13.99 -21.80 -1.02
N LEU A 58 13.83 -21.82 0.30
CA LEU A 58 14.54 -22.74 1.20
C LEU A 58 14.19 -24.20 0.91
N GLY A 59 12.94 -24.49 0.54
CA GLY A 59 12.52 -25.83 0.15
C GLY A 59 13.11 -26.31 -1.18
N SER A 60 13.63 -25.39 -2.01
CA SER A 60 14.22 -25.69 -3.33
C SER A 60 15.75 -25.75 -3.34
N ALA A 61 16.42 -25.18 -2.33
CA ALA A 61 17.87 -25.09 -2.26
C ALA A 61 18.53 -26.43 -1.93
N GLU A 62 19.69 -26.72 -2.53
CA GLU A 62 20.42 -27.94 -2.20
C GLU A 62 21.09 -27.86 -0.82
N PRO A 63 21.29 -29.00 -0.13
CA PRO A 63 21.98 -29.03 1.15
C PRO A 63 23.39 -28.43 1.06
N GLY A 64 23.66 -27.38 1.82
CA GLY A 64 24.96 -26.69 1.89
C GLY A 64 25.13 -25.52 0.89
N GLU A 65 24.20 -25.33 -0.05
CA GLU A 65 24.22 -24.21 -0.99
C GLU A 65 24.02 -22.87 -0.28
N LEU A 66 23.13 -22.84 0.71
CA LEU A 66 22.79 -21.65 1.50
C LEU A 66 23.97 -21.15 2.36
N ASP A 67 24.79 -22.08 2.88
CA ASP A 67 25.95 -21.77 3.72
C ASP A 67 27.17 -21.36 2.90
N ALA A 68 27.23 -21.76 1.63
CA ALA A 68 28.31 -21.41 0.73
C ALA A 68 28.31 -19.92 0.36
N ASP A 69 27.12 -19.30 0.29
CA ASP A 69 26.95 -17.86 0.06
C ASP A 69 25.77 -17.27 0.87
N PRO A 70 26.01 -16.92 2.15
CA PRO A 70 24.97 -16.34 3.00
C PRO A 70 24.53 -14.93 2.54
N LEU A 71 25.41 -14.18 1.87
CA LEU A 71 25.09 -12.85 1.36
C LEU A 71 24.24 -12.92 0.08
N GLY A 72 24.56 -13.86 -0.81
CA GLY A 72 23.73 -14.18 -1.97
C GLY A 72 22.34 -14.65 -1.55
N THR A 73 22.27 -15.56 -0.58
CA THR A 73 21.01 -16.04 0.02
C THR A 73 20.15 -14.89 0.56
N ALA A 74 20.74 -14.01 1.38
CA ALA A 74 20.03 -12.84 1.91
C ALA A 74 19.52 -11.90 0.80
N SER A 75 20.30 -11.73 -0.27
CA SER A 75 19.93 -10.88 -1.42
C SER A 75 18.75 -11.47 -2.20
N VAL A 76 18.73 -12.78 -2.43
CA VAL A 76 17.62 -13.47 -3.11
C VAL A 76 16.33 -13.36 -2.29
N LEU A 77 16.41 -13.58 -0.98
CA LEU A 77 15.26 -13.44 -0.07
C LEU A 77 14.73 -11.99 -0.04
N ALA A 78 15.62 -11.00 0.07
CA ALA A 78 15.23 -9.59 0.05
C ALA A 78 14.57 -9.19 -1.28
N PHE A 79 15.12 -9.65 -2.41
CA PHE A 79 14.54 -9.41 -3.72
C PHE A 79 13.18 -10.10 -3.90
N GLY A 80 13.06 -11.34 -3.44
CA GLY A 80 11.80 -12.08 -3.46
C GLY A 80 10.71 -11.42 -2.61
N ALA A 81 11.05 -10.93 -1.42
CA ALA A 81 10.14 -10.17 -0.57
C ALA A 81 9.71 -8.85 -1.25
N LEU A 82 10.65 -8.09 -1.84
CA LEU A 82 10.32 -6.87 -2.59
C LEU A 82 9.37 -7.17 -3.76
N ARG A 83 9.61 -8.25 -4.50
CA ARG A 83 8.77 -8.64 -5.63
C ARG A 83 7.36 -9.02 -5.19
N ALA A 84 7.21 -9.74 -4.07
CA ALA A 84 5.90 -10.04 -3.50
C ALA A 84 5.10 -8.77 -3.17
N VAL A 85 5.76 -7.73 -2.64
CA VAL A 85 5.12 -6.42 -2.38
C VAL A 85 4.72 -5.74 -3.69
N GLN A 86 5.61 -5.71 -4.69
CA GLN A 86 5.35 -5.09 -5.98
C GLN A 86 4.20 -5.78 -6.74
N ASP A 87 4.09 -7.10 -6.64
CA ASP A 87 3.01 -7.88 -7.26
C ASP A 87 1.66 -7.65 -6.57
N ALA A 88 1.65 -7.34 -5.27
CA ALA A 88 0.43 -7.07 -4.51
C ALA A 88 -0.09 -5.62 -4.67
N ALA A 89 0.78 -4.65 -4.94
CA ALA A 89 0.41 -3.23 -5.00
C ALA A 89 -0.70 -2.88 -6.01
N PRO A 90 -0.73 -3.44 -7.25
CA PRO A 90 -1.81 -3.19 -8.20
C PRO A 90 -3.19 -3.66 -7.69
N GLU A 91 -3.23 -4.74 -6.91
CA GLU A 91 -4.46 -5.27 -6.34
C GLU A 91 -5.04 -4.32 -5.30
N TYR A 92 -4.22 -3.85 -4.36
CA TYR A 92 -4.64 -2.84 -3.40
C TYR A 92 -5.09 -1.55 -4.07
N ARG A 93 -4.40 -1.12 -5.13
CA ARG A 93 -4.81 0.05 -5.93
C ARG A 93 -6.17 -0.15 -6.58
N ARG A 94 -6.42 -1.32 -7.16
CA ARG A 94 -7.72 -1.65 -7.76
C ARG A 94 -8.83 -1.61 -6.71
N GLN A 95 -8.62 -2.27 -5.57
CA GLN A 95 -9.60 -2.28 -4.48
C GLN A 95 -9.90 -0.87 -3.95
N ALA A 96 -8.86 -0.05 -3.77
CA ALA A 96 -9.03 1.35 -3.36
C ALA A 96 -9.85 2.15 -4.38
N LEU A 97 -9.56 2.02 -5.69
CA LEU A 97 -10.32 2.69 -6.74
C LEU A 97 -11.77 2.22 -6.81
N GLU A 98 -12.04 0.92 -6.60
CA GLU A 98 -13.41 0.41 -6.52
C GLU A 98 -14.19 1.00 -5.35
N MET A 99 -13.59 1.07 -4.16
CA MET A 99 -14.22 1.68 -2.99
C MET A 99 -14.44 3.18 -3.19
N LEU A 100 -13.44 3.90 -3.70
CA LEU A 100 -13.55 5.33 -3.98
C LEU A 100 -14.57 5.63 -5.08
N GLY A 101 -14.71 4.75 -6.07
CA GLY A 101 -15.74 4.86 -7.10
C GLY A 101 -17.17 4.76 -6.57
N ARG A 102 -17.37 4.15 -5.39
CA ARG A 102 -18.67 4.05 -4.70
C ARG A 102 -18.93 5.20 -3.74
N THR A 103 -18.01 6.17 -3.62
CA THR A 103 -18.24 7.35 -2.78
C THR A 103 -19.29 8.28 -3.39
N GLU A 104 -19.97 9.04 -2.54
CA GLU A 104 -21.00 9.99 -2.98
C GLU A 104 -20.44 11.02 -3.98
N GLU A 105 -19.20 11.46 -3.79
CA GLU A 105 -18.51 12.40 -4.68
C GLU A 105 -18.31 11.80 -6.08
N ALA A 106 -17.78 10.58 -6.17
CA ALA A 106 -17.60 9.88 -7.45
C ALA A 106 -18.94 9.58 -8.14
N GLU A 107 -19.97 9.21 -7.38
CA GLU A 107 -21.31 9.04 -7.92
C GLU A 107 -21.97 10.34 -8.37
N ALA A 108 -21.75 11.44 -7.66
CA ALA A 108 -22.29 12.76 -8.01
C ALA A 108 -21.72 13.23 -9.35
N GLU A 109 -20.40 13.07 -9.56
CA GLU A 109 -19.77 13.42 -10.83
C GLU A 109 -20.21 12.46 -11.94
N ALA A 110 -20.36 11.15 -11.65
CA ALA A 110 -20.93 10.20 -12.60
C ALA A 110 -22.36 10.59 -13.04
N ARG A 111 -23.24 10.97 -12.10
CA ARG A 111 -24.60 11.47 -12.38
C ARG A 111 -24.60 12.76 -13.19
N ARG A 112 -23.64 13.65 -12.94
CA ARG A 112 -23.46 14.90 -13.69
C ARG A 112 -23.03 14.61 -15.13
N ALA A 113 -22.05 13.75 -15.33
CA ALA A 113 -21.57 13.34 -16.65
C ALA A 113 -22.68 12.64 -17.44
N TYR A 114 -23.42 11.73 -16.80
CA TYR A 114 -24.57 11.04 -17.40
C TYR A 114 -25.61 12.04 -17.94
N ARG A 115 -26.05 12.99 -17.10
CA ARG A 115 -27.04 14.01 -17.50
C ARG A 115 -26.51 14.93 -18.60
N THR A 116 -25.23 15.28 -18.54
CA THR A 116 -24.58 16.11 -19.56
C THR A 116 -24.57 15.42 -20.92
N GLU A 117 -24.24 14.13 -20.94
CA GLU A 117 -24.19 13.35 -22.16
C GLU A 117 -25.60 13.11 -22.74
N GLN A 118 -26.60 12.80 -21.89
CA GLN A 118 -28.01 12.75 -22.34
C GLN A 118 -28.52 14.08 -22.91
N GLY A 119 -28.03 15.21 -22.39
CA GLY A 119 -28.42 16.55 -22.84
C GLY A 119 -27.87 16.94 -24.22
N ARG A 120 -27.01 16.12 -24.84
CA ARG A 120 -26.42 16.43 -26.15
C ARG A 120 -27.48 16.56 -27.23
N ARG A 121 -27.21 17.46 -28.18
CA ARG A 121 -28.14 17.81 -29.28
C ARG A 121 -28.63 16.59 -30.05
N TRP A 122 -27.76 15.62 -30.32
CA TRP A 122 -28.09 14.41 -31.07
C TRP A 122 -28.90 13.38 -30.27
N PHE A 123 -28.91 13.44 -28.93
CA PHE A 123 -29.71 12.54 -28.07
C PHE A 123 -31.00 13.19 -27.55
N ARG A 124 -31.18 14.51 -27.72
CA ARG A 124 -32.34 15.25 -27.19
C ARG A 124 -33.70 14.69 -27.63
N HIS A 125 -33.79 14.16 -28.85
CA HIS A 125 -35.04 13.63 -29.40
C HIS A 125 -35.26 12.14 -29.10
N ASN A 126 -34.24 11.43 -28.60
CA ASN A 126 -34.33 10.04 -28.19
C ASN A 126 -33.38 9.75 -27.01
N PRO A 127 -33.64 10.33 -25.83
CA PRO A 127 -32.73 10.21 -24.67
C PRO A 127 -32.69 8.79 -24.10
N THR A 128 -33.71 7.98 -24.38
CA THR A 128 -33.82 6.58 -23.96
C THR A 128 -33.37 5.59 -25.04
N GLY A 129 -32.90 6.08 -26.19
CA GLY A 129 -32.38 5.23 -27.26
C GLY A 129 -31.13 4.49 -26.80
N ALA A 130 -30.91 3.28 -27.33
CA ALA A 130 -29.78 2.43 -26.93
C ALA A 130 -28.43 3.17 -27.00
N ASP A 131 -28.20 3.93 -28.09
CA ASP A 131 -26.97 4.71 -28.27
C ASP A 131 -26.83 5.86 -27.25
N ALA A 132 -27.94 6.52 -26.91
CA ALA A 132 -27.96 7.60 -25.92
C ALA A 132 -27.64 7.06 -24.52
N VAL A 133 -28.28 5.94 -24.16
CA VAL A 133 -28.03 5.25 -22.88
C VAL A 133 -26.60 4.73 -22.82
N ALA A 134 -26.10 4.08 -23.87
CA ALA A 134 -24.73 3.57 -23.90
C ALA A 134 -23.69 4.68 -23.78
N ALA A 135 -23.87 5.80 -24.51
CA ALA A 135 -22.98 6.95 -24.42
C ALA A 135 -23.01 7.58 -23.03
N ALA A 136 -24.20 7.80 -22.46
CA ALA A 136 -24.34 8.39 -21.14
C ALA A 136 -23.78 7.51 -20.03
N THR A 137 -24.01 6.19 -20.07
CA THR A 137 -23.41 5.23 -19.14
C THR A 137 -21.89 5.24 -19.24
N LYS A 138 -21.33 5.19 -20.45
CA LYS A 138 -19.88 5.27 -20.65
C LYS A 138 -19.28 6.57 -20.10
N ALA A 139 -19.96 7.71 -20.29
CA ALA A 139 -19.53 8.99 -19.74
C ALA A 139 -19.57 8.99 -18.21
N ALA A 140 -20.61 8.41 -17.62
CA ALA A 140 -20.75 8.26 -16.17
C ALA A 140 -19.63 7.38 -15.58
N ASP A 141 -19.35 6.23 -16.19
CA ASP A 141 -18.30 5.31 -15.74
C ASP A 141 -16.92 5.95 -15.83
N THR A 142 -16.64 6.64 -16.94
CA THR A 142 -15.39 7.40 -17.12
C THR A 142 -15.23 8.50 -16.07
N ALA A 143 -16.31 9.22 -15.74
CA ALA A 143 -16.29 10.26 -14.73
C ALA A 143 -16.09 9.70 -13.31
N ARG A 144 -16.74 8.57 -13.00
CA ARG A 144 -16.56 7.84 -11.74
C ARG A 144 -15.10 7.42 -11.57
N GLU A 145 -14.51 6.81 -12.59
CA GLU A 145 -13.12 6.35 -12.56
C GLU A 145 -12.14 7.51 -12.35
N ARG A 146 -12.29 8.60 -13.11
CA ARG A 146 -11.44 9.80 -12.96
C ARG A 146 -11.55 10.40 -11.55
N THR A 147 -12.76 10.46 -11.00
CA THR A 147 -12.99 11.00 -9.65
C THR A 147 -12.37 10.09 -8.60
N ALA A 148 -12.51 8.76 -8.73
CA ALA A 148 -11.84 7.81 -7.85
C ALA A 148 -10.30 7.94 -7.91
N GLN A 149 -9.73 8.12 -9.09
CA GLN A 149 -8.29 8.35 -9.27
C GLN A 149 -7.83 9.66 -8.61
N TYR A 150 -8.60 10.74 -8.77
CA TYR A 150 -8.34 12.02 -8.10
C TYR A 150 -8.37 11.87 -6.58
N LEU A 151 -9.42 11.24 -6.04
CA LEU A 151 -9.56 11.00 -4.60
C LEU A 151 -8.43 10.14 -4.05
N LEU A 152 -8.00 9.12 -4.79
CA LEU A 152 -6.85 8.30 -4.42
C LEU A 152 -5.58 9.15 -4.27
N ALA A 153 -5.28 10.00 -5.26
CA ALA A 153 -4.11 10.86 -5.23
C ALA A 153 -4.14 11.83 -4.03
N THR A 154 -5.25 12.54 -3.84
CA THR A 154 -5.43 13.52 -2.76
C THR A 154 -5.33 12.86 -1.38
N ARG A 155 -5.96 11.70 -1.19
CA ARG A 155 -5.92 10.98 0.09
C ARG A 155 -4.53 10.43 0.40
N LEU A 156 -3.79 9.95 -0.61
CA LEU A 156 -2.40 9.53 -0.44
C LEU A 156 -1.49 10.69 -0.04
N GLU A 157 -1.67 11.86 -0.63
CA GLU A 157 -0.94 13.07 -0.26
C GLU A 157 -1.19 13.43 1.21
N ARG A 158 -2.46 13.50 1.64
CA ARG A 158 -2.83 13.77 3.03
C ARG A 158 -2.21 12.79 4.01
N LEU A 159 -2.23 11.48 3.69
CA LEU A 159 -1.61 10.47 4.56
C LEU A 159 -0.08 10.64 4.64
N ARG A 160 0.59 11.01 3.54
CA ARG A 160 2.03 11.29 3.54
C ARG A 160 2.35 12.51 4.42
N GLU A 161 1.55 13.57 4.33
CA GLU A 161 1.69 14.75 5.19
C GLU A 161 1.48 14.41 6.67
N GLN A 162 0.45 13.64 6.99
CA GLN A 162 0.20 13.17 8.36
C GLN A 162 1.34 12.27 8.88
N ALA A 163 1.92 11.42 8.02
CA ALA A 163 3.07 10.61 8.39
C ALA A 163 4.30 11.50 8.70
N ALA A 164 4.58 12.49 7.84
CA ALA A 164 5.66 13.45 8.06
C ALA A 164 5.48 14.25 9.36
N ALA A 165 4.28 14.78 9.60
CA ALA A 165 3.97 15.53 10.82
C ALA A 165 4.18 14.69 12.10
N ARG A 166 3.82 13.40 12.07
CA ARG A 166 4.08 12.48 13.19
C ARG A 166 5.58 12.25 13.42
N THR A 167 6.35 12.10 12.34
CA THR A 167 7.80 11.96 12.45
C THR A 167 8.46 13.22 13.02
N ASP A 168 8.01 14.41 12.60
CA ASP A 168 8.50 15.68 13.11
C ASP A 168 8.14 15.90 14.59
N GLN A 169 6.91 15.54 14.99
CA GLN A 169 6.48 15.59 16.39
C GLN A 169 7.30 14.63 17.26
N ALA A 170 7.50 13.39 16.78
CA ALA A 170 8.39 12.45 17.43
C ALA A 170 9.83 12.99 17.49
N ALA A 171 10.30 13.70 16.45
CA ALA A 171 11.60 14.34 16.38
C ALA A 171 11.74 15.63 17.23
N ALA A 172 10.64 16.19 17.72
CA ALA A 172 10.63 17.33 18.63
C ALA A 172 10.58 16.93 20.11
N ALA A 173 10.14 15.71 20.44
CA ALA A 173 10.06 15.25 21.83
C ALA A 173 11.45 15.20 22.50
N PRO A 174 11.63 15.58 23.77
CA PRO A 174 12.90 15.45 24.47
C PRO A 174 13.45 14.02 24.37
N TRP A 175 14.74 13.87 24.11
CA TRP A 175 15.38 12.55 23.93
C TRP A 175 15.10 11.57 25.10
N THR A 176 15.01 12.10 26.32
CA THR A 176 14.66 11.35 27.53
C THR A 176 13.29 10.68 27.47
N ASP A 177 12.32 11.31 26.82
CA ASP A 177 10.95 10.79 26.72
C ASP A 177 10.80 9.73 25.63
N ARG A 178 11.78 9.65 24.70
CA ARG A 178 11.78 8.65 23.61
C ARG A 178 12.43 7.33 23.98
N LEU A 179 13.30 7.33 25.00
CA LEU A 179 14.06 6.15 25.42
C LEU A 179 13.18 4.96 25.82
N PRO A 180 12.08 5.13 26.58
CA PRO A 180 11.21 4.02 26.94
C PRO A 180 10.57 3.37 25.72
N ASP A 181 10.06 4.17 24.77
CA ASP A 181 9.42 3.66 23.55
C ASP A 181 10.41 2.99 22.60
N LEU A 182 11.63 3.53 22.47
CA LEU A 182 12.70 2.91 21.70
C LEU A 182 13.21 1.62 22.35
N ALA A 183 13.24 1.55 23.68
CA ALA A 183 13.62 0.35 24.42
C ALA A 183 12.51 -0.72 24.42
N ALA A 184 11.24 -0.31 24.32
CA ALA A 184 10.10 -1.21 24.19
C ALA A 184 9.94 -1.77 22.76
N ARG A 185 10.57 -1.13 21.76
CA ARG A 185 10.54 -1.62 20.39
C ARG A 185 11.33 -2.93 20.31
N PRO A 186 10.69 -4.05 19.91
CA PRO A 186 11.39 -5.30 19.70
C PRO A 186 12.49 -5.06 18.67
N LEU A 187 13.74 -5.32 19.07
CA LEU A 187 14.82 -5.43 18.10
C LEU A 187 14.56 -6.74 17.36
N ASP A 188 14.00 -6.66 16.15
CA ASP A 188 14.07 -7.76 15.19
C ASP A 188 15.53 -7.96 14.79
N GLY A 189 16.27 -8.58 15.70
CA GLY A 189 17.67 -8.93 15.61
C GLY A 189 17.80 -10.36 16.09
N GLY A 190 17.36 -11.30 15.26
CA GLY A 190 17.66 -12.71 15.46
C GLY A 190 19.17 -12.93 15.39
N ALA A 191 19.81 -12.99 16.55
CA ALA A 191 21.18 -13.44 16.68
C ALA A 191 21.27 -14.33 17.93
N THR A 192 21.55 -15.62 17.72
CA THR A 192 22.41 -16.51 18.52
C THR A 192 22.18 -17.93 18.00
N GLY A 193 23.11 -18.63 17.35
CA GLY A 193 24.53 -18.69 17.70
C GLY A 193 24.70 -19.52 18.97
N ALA A 194 24.29 -20.78 18.95
CA ALA A 194 24.63 -21.73 20.01
C ALA A 194 25.99 -22.37 19.68
N VAL A 195 27.06 -21.74 20.15
CA VAL A 195 28.31 -22.44 20.46
C VAL A 195 28.13 -23.00 21.86
N ILE A 196 28.06 -24.32 21.99
CA ILE A 196 28.40 -25.00 23.25
C ILE A 196 29.38 -26.13 22.93
N ALA A 197 30.59 -25.91 23.45
CA ALA A 197 31.67 -26.81 23.89
C ALA A 197 31.74 -28.24 23.34
#